data_AF-A0A6M6E600-F1
#
_entry.id   AF-A0A6M6E600-F1
#
_cell.length_a   1.000
_cell.length_b   1.000
_cell.length_c   1.000
_cell.angle_alpha   90.00
_cell.angle_beta   90.00
_cell.angle_gamma   90.00
#
_symmetry.space_group_name_H-M   'P 1'
#
loop_
_entity.id
_entity.type
_entity.pdbx_description
1 polymer ?
#
loop_
_entity_poly.entity_id
_entity_poly.type
_entity_poly.pdbx_seq_one_letter_code
_entity_poly.pdbx_strand_id
1 'polypeptide(L)'
;MAKKKENSVLSAYAIGNENYEVIISQSKEIAWYWFRDNAGYTNEQMKKFNIWAFDIEKKVYIKNYKEVSAKEIVKEVQELNSFTGFPIVAFEKSSDQEYFTNWYTSWNAEDSKN
;
A
#
# COMPACT_ATOMS: atom_id res chain seq x y z
N MET A 1 34.08 -4.27 3.99
CA MET A 1 33.29 -3.32 4.80
C MET A 1 31.82 -3.53 4.46
N ALA A 2 31.08 -4.25 5.29
CA ALA A 2 29.64 -4.39 5.09
C ALA A 2 28.99 -3.03 5.34
N LYS A 3 28.44 -2.39 4.30
CA LYS A 3 27.54 -1.25 4.49
C LYS A 3 26.42 -1.76 5.38
N LYS A 4 26.35 -1.23 6.61
CA LYS A 4 25.18 -1.35 7.48
C LYS A 4 23.98 -1.05 6.58
N LYS A 5 23.13 -2.04 6.30
CA LYS A 5 21.79 -1.76 5.79
C LYS A 5 21.17 -0.90 6.89
N GLU A 6 21.23 0.42 6.75
CA GLU A 6 20.26 1.25 7.44
C GLU A 6 18.91 0.66 7.03
N ASN A 7 18.21 0.05 7.98
CA ASN A 7 16.83 -0.32 7.78
C ASN A 7 16.12 0.99 7.48
N SER A 8 15.99 1.31 6.19
CA SER A 8 15.23 2.45 5.72
C SER A 8 13.85 2.32 6.33
N VAL A 9 13.51 3.23 7.23
CA VAL A 9 12.25 3.16 7.97
C VAL A 9 11.12 3.25 6.95
N LEU A 10 10.29 2.20 6.90
CA LEU A 10 9.14 2.16 6.00
C LEU A 10 8.06 3.11 6.50
N SER A 11 7.46 3.84 5.56
CA SER A 11 6.35 4.76 5.79
C SER A 11 5.19 4.41 4.87
N ALA A 12 3.98 4.85 5.21
CA ALA A 12 2.80 4.68 4.36
C ALA A 12 2.43 6.02 3.71
N TYR A 13 2.11 5.99 2.42
CA TYR A 13 1.76 7.15 1.61
C TYR A 13 0.43 6.89 0.91
N ALA A 14 -0.55 7.73 1.16
CA ALA A 14 -1.79 7.71 0.40
C ALA A 14 -1.61 8.53 -0.89
N ILE A 15 -1.97 7.94 -2.03
CA ILE A 15 -1.88 8.56 -3.35
C ILE A 15 -3.26 8.49 -4.02
N GLY A 16 -3.81 9.65 -4.35
CA GLY A 16 -5.14 9.76 -4.95
C GLY A 16 -5.84 11.06 -4.58
N ASN A 17 -7.17 11.06 -4.69
CA ASN A 17 -8.01 12.17 -4.25
C ASN A 17 -9.15 11.61 -3.39
N GLU A 18 -10.37 11.54 -3.96
CA GLU A 18 -11.52 10.90 -3.34
C GLU A 18 -11.36 9.37 -3.31
N ASN A 19 -10.78 8.82 -4.38
CA ASN A 19 -10.26 7.46 -4.46
C ASN A 19 -8.74 7.50 -4.24
N TYR A 20 -8.20 6.62 -3.39
CA TYR A 20 -6.76 6.58 -3.16
C TYR A 20 -6.25 5.19 -2.75
N GLU A 21 -4.97 4.97 -3.03
CA GLU A 21 -4.21 3.79 -2.58
C GLU A 21 -3.23 4.18 -1.48
N VAL A 22 -3.04 3.32 -0.49
CA VAL A 22 -2.04 3.45 0.56
C VAL A 22 -0.86 2.55 0.22
N ILE A 23 0.27 3.17 -0.13
CA ILE A 23 1.49 2.48 -0.55
C ILE A 23 2.54 2.57 0.54
N ILE A 24 3.10 1.43 0.95
CA ILE A 24 4.20 1.35 1.89
C ILE A 24 5.52 1.37 1.13
N SER A 25 6.38 2.32 1.49
CA SER A 25 7.66 2.56 0.80
C SER A 25 8.67 3.23 1.73
N GLN A 26 9.93 3.31 1.27
CA GLN A 26 11.01 4.02 1.95
C GLN A 26 10.92 5.54 1.80
N SER A 27 10.27 6.02 0.73
CA SER A 27 10.04 7.44 0.52
C SER A 27 8.79 7.70 -0.31
N LYS A 28 8.33 8.96 -0.24
CA LYS A 28 7.20 9.49 -1.01
C LYS A 28 7.46 9.38 -2.52
N GLU A 29 8.69 9.67 -2.96
CA GLU A 29 9.09 9.65 -4.37
C GLU A 29 9.03 8.23 -4.93
N ILE A 30 9.52 7.25 -4.17
CA ILE A 30 9.46 5.84 -4.58
C ILE A 30 8.01 5.38 -4.69
N ALA A 31 7.15 5.73 -3.72
CA ALA A 31 5.73 5.40 -3.79
C ALA A 31 5.05 6.04 -5.02
N TRP A 32 5.38 7.30 -5.32
CA TRP A 32 4.85 8.02 -6.48
C TRP A 32 5.26 7.39 -7.81
N TYR A 33 6.55 7.07 -7.99
CA TYR A 33 7.05 6.44 -9.21
C TYR A 33 6.46 5.04 -9.40
N TRP A 34 6.39 4.27 -8.32
CA TRP A 34 5.80 2.94 -8.35
C TRP A 34 4.32 3.00 -8.74
N PHE A 35 3.53 3.88 -8.14
CA PHE A 35 2.10 4.03 -8.47
C PHE A 35 1.91 4.45 -9.93
N ARG A 36 2.68 5.45 -10.39
CA ARG A 36 2.65 5.91 -11.78
C ARG A 36 2.85 4.74 -12.74
N ASP A 37 3.90 3.95 -12.52
CA ASP A 37 4.31 2.90 -13.44
C ASP A 37 3.35 1.70 -13.41
N ASN A 38 2.86 1.30 -12.23
CA ASN A 38 1.94 0.16 -12.08
C ASN A 38 0.52 0.49 -12.53
N ALA A 39 0.02 1.69 -12.25
CA ALA A 39 -1.31 2.12 -12.69
C ALA A 39 -1.34 2.64 -14.14
N GLY A 40 -0.18 2.75 -14.81
CA GLY A 40 -0.07 3.18 -16.20
C GLY A 40 -0.34 4.68 -16.42
N TYR A 41 -0.04 5.52 -15.43
CA TYR A 41 -0.21 6.97 -15.53
C TYR A 41 1.00 7.67 -16.15
N THR A 42 0.74 8.78 -16.84
CA THR A 42 1.78 9.74 -17.23
C THR A 42 2.13 10.69 -16.09
N ASN A 43 3.30 11.35 -16.18
CA ASN A 43 3.68 12.39 -15.22
C ASN A 43 2.62 13.53 -15.13
N GLU A 44 2.01 13.92 -16.25
CA GLU A 44 0.98 14.96 -16.26
C GLU A 44 -0.32 14.51 -15.57
N GLN A 45 -0.73 13.25 -15.75
CA GLN A 45 -1.88 12.70 -15.04
C GLN A 45 -1.61 12.60 -13.53
N MET A 46 -0.39 12.22 -13.15
CA MET A 46 0.00 12.11 -11.75
C MET A 46 -0.07 13.44 -10.99
N LYS A 47 0.10 14.59 -11.66
CA LYS A 47 -0.08 15.92 -11.05
C LYS A 47 -1.50 16.17 -10.55
N LYS A 48 -2.47 15.40 -11.02
CA LYS A 48 -3.87 15.50 -10.59
C LYS A 48 -4.14 14.79 -9.27
N PHE A 49 -3.22 13.95 -8.79
CA PHE A 49 -3.37 13.23 -7.54
C PHE A 49 -2.66 13.94 -6.40
N ASN A 50 -3.30 13.95 -5.24
CA ASN A 50 -2.65 14.32 -3.99
C ASN A 50 -1.83 13.15 -3.46
N ILE A 51 -0.78 13.48 -2.72
CA ILE A 51 0.05 12.49 -2.03
C ILE A 51 0.42 12.99 -0.64
N TRP A 52 -0.04 12.27 0.37
CA TRP A 52 0.12 12.63 1.77
C TRP A 52 0.59 11.45 2.61
N ALA A 53 1.18 11.76 3.77
CA ALA A 53 1.56 10.75 4.75
C ALA A 53 0.30 10.07 5.30
N PHE A 54 0.29 8.75 5.26
CA PHE A 54 -0.71 7.94 5.94
C PHE A 54 -0.11 7.42 7.23
N ASP A 55 -0.84 7.52 8.33
CA ASP A 55 -0.39 6.98 9.61
C ASP A 55 -0.32 5.44 9.52
N ILE A 56 0.89 4.90 9.60
CA ILE A 56 1.14 3.48 9.40
C ILE A 56 0.51 2.60 10.50
N GLU A 57 0.24 3.17 11.68
CA GLU A 57 -0.42 2.50 12.81
C GLU A 57 -1.95 2.65 12.76
N LYS A 58 -2.47 3.55 11.92
CA LYS A 58 -3.91 3.78 11.81
C LYS A 58 -4.60 2.51 11.33
N LYS A 59 -5.49 1.99 12.17
CA LYS A 59 -6.37 0.89 11.81
C LYS A 59 -7.47 1.35 10.88
N VAL A 60 -7.72 0.55 9.86
CA VAL A 60 -8.82 0.73 8.92
C VAL A 60 -9.64 -0.54 8.83
N TYR A 61 -10.94 -0.38 8.61
CA TYR A 61 -11.85 -1.50 8.42
C TYR A 61 -11.79 -2.00 6.98
N ILE A 62 -11.52 -3.30 6.79
CA ILE A 62 -11.42 -3.95 5.49
C ILE A 62 -12.69 -4.75 5.21
N LYS A 63 -13.20 -4.66 3.97
CA LYS A 63 -14.37 -5.44 3.52
C LYS A 63 -14.22 -6.92 3.90
N ASN A 64 -15.22 -7.51 4.57
CA ASN A 64 -15.24 -8.93 4.96
C ASN A 64 -14.12 -9.39 5.92
N TYR A 65 -13.39 -8.46 6.57
CA TYR A 65 -12.26 -8.78 7.43
C TYR A 65 -12.20 -7.91 8.70
N LYS A 66 -11.24 -8.23 9.57
CA LYS A 66 -10.87 -7.46 10.78
C LYS A 66 -10.32 -6.08 10.44
N GLU A 67 -10.30 -5.20 11.44
CA GLU A 67 -9.50 -3.98 11.38
C GLU A 67 -8.00 -4.30 11.29
N VAL A 68 -7.29 -3.58 10.43
CA VAL A 68 -5.85 -3.78 10.20
C VAL A 68 -5.16 -2.44 9.91
N SER A 69 -3.89 -2.35 10.26
CA SER A 69 -3.01 -1.21 9.97
C SER A 69 -1.98 -1.54 8.89
N ALA A 70 -1.42 -0.52 8.23
CA ALA A 70 -0.37 -0.72 7.23
C ALA A 70 0.87 -1.41 7.85
N LYS A 71 1.16 -1.15 9.13
CA LYS A 71 2.25 -1.82 9.86
C LYS A 71 2.01 -3.32 10.04
N GLU A 72 0.76 -3.73 10.28
CA GLU A 72 0.42 -5.16 10.36
C GLU A 72 0.61 -5.84 9.00
N ILE A 73 0.26 -5.17 7.90
CA ILE A 73 0.54 -5.67 6.53
C ILE A 73 2.05 -5.80 6.28
N VAL A 74 2.88 -4.83 6.71
CA VAL A 74 4.35 -4.94 6.60
C VAL A 74 4.85 -6.22 7.26
N LYS A 75 4.40 -6.51 8.49
CA LYS A 75 4.83 -7.69 9.23
C LYS A 75 4.41 -8.97 8.51
N GLU A 76 3.15 -9.05 8.10
CA GLU A 76 2.61 -10.19 7.36
C GLU A 76 3.44 -10.45 6.09
N VAL A 77 3.66 -9.43 5.26
CA VAL A 77 4.43 -9.53 4.01
C VAL A 77 5.88 -9.97 4.27
N GLN A 78 6.52 -9.47 5.34
CA GLN A 78 7.87 -9.88 5.72
C GLN A 78 7.95 -11.33 6.18
N GLU A 79 6.89 -11.85 6.82
CA GLU A 79 6.82 -13.25 7.29
C GLU A 79 6.55 -14.24 6.15
N LEU A 80 5.87 -13.80 5.09
CA LEU A 80 5.40 -14.69 4.04
C LEU A 80 6.49 -15.24 3.11
N ASN A 81 7.72 -14.71 3.11
CA ASN A 81 8.83 -15.07 2.19
C ASN A 81 8.52 -15.03 0.68
N SER A 82 7.26 -14.95 0.27
CA SER A 82 6.76 -14.90 -1.11
C SER A 82 6.91 -13.53 -1.75
N PHE A 83 7.06 -12.49 -0.93
CA PHE A 83 7.19 -11.11 -1.40
C PHE A 83 8.62 -10.63 -1.11
N THR A 84 9.35 -10.25 -2.16
CA THR A 84 10.80 -10.00 -2.07
C THR A 84 11.18 -8.51 -2.11
N GLY A 85 10.23 -7.59 -1.96
CA GLY A 85 10.56 -6.16 -1.99
C GLY A 85 9.45 -5.22 -1.53
N PHE A 86 9.82 -3.94 -1.43
CA PHE A 86 8.90 -2.80 -1.36
C PHE A 86 9.09 -1.99 -2.65
N PRO A 87 8.09 -1.22 -3.11
CA PRO A 87 6.83 -0.87 -2.45
C PRO A 87 5.73 -1.94 -2.46
N ILE A 88 4.74 -1.78 -1.57
CA ILE A 88 3.51 -2.58 -1.57
C ILE A 88 2.27 -1.69 -1.45
N VAL A 89 1.18 -2.07 -2.11
CA VAL A 89 -0.15 -1.47 -1.87
C VAL A 89 -0.74 -2.16 -0.65
N ALA A 90 -0.88 -1.44 0.45
CA ALA A 90 -1.51 -1.95 1.65
C ALA A 90 -3.03 -2.00 1.48
N PHE A 91 -3.61 -0.86 1.08
CA PHE A 91 -5.05 -0.67 1.01
C PHE A 91 -5.45 0.20 -0.18
N GLU A 92 -6.67 0.01 -0.64
CA GLU A 92 -7.36 0.91 -1.57
C GLU A 92 -8.65 1.41 -0.89
N LYS A 93 -9.00 2.67 -1.16
CA LYS A 93 -10.25 3.27 -0.73
C LYS A 93 -10.92 3.95 -1.90
N SER A 94 -12.09 3.45 -2.27
CA SER A 94 -12.98 4.12 -3.23
C SER A 94 -13.98 5.01 -2.49
N SER A 95 -14.36 6.13 -3.08
CA SER A 95 -15.22 7.17 -2.49
C SER A 95 -16.65 6.69 -2.26
N ASP A 96 -17.09 5.72 -3.05
CA ASP A 96 -18.39 5.05 -2.98
C ASP A 96 -18.45 3.91 -1.93
N GLN A 97 -17.31 3.56 -1.32
CA GLN A 97 -17.24 2.49 -0.34
C GLN A 97 -17.12 3.04 1.08
N GLU A 98 -17.76 2.41 2.06
CA GLU A 98 -17.60 2.77 3.48
C GLU A 98 -16.31 2.19 4.10
N TYR A 99 -15.73 1.19 3.43
CA TYR A 99 -14.59 0.41 3.92
C TYR A 99 -13.42 0.46 2.94
N PHE A 100 -12.26 0.00 3.41
CA PHE A 100 -11.08 -0.18 2.58
C PHE A 100 -11.07 -1.60 1.98
N THR A 101 -10.36 -1.77 0.88
CA THR A 101 -10.04 -3.08 0.29
C THR A 101 -8.55 -3.35 0.51
N ASN A 102 -8.21 -4.52 1.04
CA ASN A 102 -6.81 -4.94 1.17
C ASN A 102 -6.41 -5.67 -0.11
N TRP A 103 -5.35 -5.21 -0.75
CA TRP A 103 -4.82 -5.81 -1.97
C TRP A 103 -4.32 -7.25 -1.74
N TYR A 104 -3.83 -7.53 -0.53
CA TYR A 104 -3.28 -8.83 -0.14
C TYR A 104 -4.35 -9.94 -0.05
N THR A 105 -5.56 -9.62 0.43
CA THR A 105 -6.66 -10.59 0.52
C THR A 105 -7.45 -10.73 -0.78
N SER A 106 -7.38 -9.76 -1.69
CA SER A 106 -8.03 -9.88 -3.01
C SER A 106 -7.44 -11.00 -3.85
N TRP A 107 -6.16 -11.36 -3.65
CA TRP A 107 -5.52 -12.51 -4.30
C TRP A 107 -5.91 -13.85 -3.65
N ASN A 108 -5.95 -13.93 -2.32
CA ASN A 108 -6.22 -15.22 -1.63
C ASN A 108 -7.70 -15.57 -1.46
N ALA A 109 -8.62 -14.61 -1.69
CA ALA A 109 -10.05 -14.86 -1.58
C ALA A 109 -10.65 -15.56 -2.83
N GLU A 110 -10.00 -15.49 -3.99
CA GLU A 110 -10.44 -16.22 -5.19
C GLU A 110 -10.03 -17.69 -5.18
N ASP A 111 -8.95 -18.07 -4.50
CA ASP A 111 -8.50 -19.47 -4.41
C ASP A 111 -9.26 -20.30 -3.35
N SER A 112 -10.10 -19.68 -2.52
CA SER A 112 -10.91 -20.40 -1.52
C SER A 112 -12.22 -20.96 -2.09
N LYS A 113 -12.43 -20.90 -3.41
CA LYS A 113 -13.66 -21.35 -4.10
C LYS A 113 -13.43 -22.37 -5.23
N ASN A 114 -12.28 -23.04 -5.30
CA ASN A 114 -12.08 -24.20 -6.17
C ASN A 114 -11.65 -25.44 -5.40
#